data_AF-A0A7J3QYZ0-F1
#
_entry.id   AF-A0A7J3QYZ0-F1
#
_cell.length_a   1.000
_cell.length_b   1.000
_cell.length_c   1.000
_cell.angle_alpha   90.00
_cell.angle_beta   90.00
_cell.angle_gamma   90.00
#
_symmetry.space_group_name_H-M   'P 1'
#
loop_
_entity.id
_entity.type
_entity.pdbx_description
1 polymer ?
#
loop_
_entity_poly.entity_id
_entity_poly.type
_entity_poly.pdbx_seq_one_letter_code
_entity_poly.pdbx_strand_id
1 'polypeptide(L)'
;MQLEWRDKRMYVSTNSSVLGVVFDSTNMALTVSVGGPDGSKGIANITIPMDMISSLSAVKVTLDNQPINFQISQIGRYAQIYVQYHHSFHDLTAHLKGGGGGIGGVDLTGILGYWWLILSVAIVAVASIIALIIVKRG
;
A
#
# COMPACT_ATOMS: atom_id res chain seq x y z
N MET A 1 15.97 -3.14 13.10
CA MET A 1 15.98 -4.60 12.84
C MET A 1 16.74 -4.86 11.55
N GLN A 2 17.54 -5.94 11.49
CA GLN A 2 18.28 -6.36 10.30
C GLN A 2 17.85 -7.78 9.92
N LEU A 3 17.68 -8.03 8.63
CA LEU A 3 17.43 -9.36 8.07
C LEU A 3 18.43 -9.65 6.96
N GLU A 4 18.94 -10.88 6.90
CA GLU A 4 19.89 -11.31 5.88
C GLU A 4 19.35 -12.51 5.09
N TRP A 5 19.41 -12.45 3.77
CA TRP A 5 19.02 -13.53 2.86
C TRP A 5 19.98 -13.61 1.68
N ARG A 6 20.64 -14.76 1.47
CA ARG A 6 21.64 -14.97 0.39
C ARG A 6 22.66 -13.82 0.27
N ASP A 7 23.27 -13.43 1.39
CA ASP A 7 24.22 -12.31 1.50
C ASP A 7 23.65 -10.93 1.16
N LYS A 8 22.31 -10.81 1.08
CA LYS A 8 21.59 -9.54 0.93
C LYS A 8 21.04 -9.10 2.27
N ARG A 9 21.35 -7.86 2.66
CA ARG A 9 20.89 -7.29 3.93
C ARG A 9 19.76 -6.31 3.70
N MET A 10 18.64 -6.57 4.36
CA MET A 10 17.50 -5.68 4.46
C MET A 10 17.49 -5.04 5.85
N TYR A 11 17.13 -3.77 5.91
CA TYR A 11 17.05 -3.02 7.17
C TYR A 11 15.65 -2.46 7.35
N VAL A 12 15.13 -2.59 8.56
CA VAL A 12 13.86 -2.01 8.96
C VAL A 12 14.10 -1.12 10.17
N SER A 13 13.76 0.16 10.03
CA SER A 13 13.75 1.14 11.11
C SER A 13 12.32 1.64 11.29
N THR A 14 11.78 1.51 12.49
CA THR A 14 10.41 1.94 12.80
C THR A 14 10.35 2.48 14.22
N ASN A 15 9.41 3.39 14.49
CA ASN A 15 9.11 3.87 15.83
C ASN A 15 8.07 2.99 16.57
N SER A 16 7.61 1.91 15.92
CA SER A 16 6.78 0.86 16.52
C SER A 16 7.61 -0.23 17.18
N SER A 17 6.99 -1.00 18.06
CA SER A 17 7.52 -2.28 18.53
C SER A 17 7.46 -3.29 17.39
N VAL A 18 8.60 -3.90 17.04
CA VAL A 18 8.64 -4.97 16.04
C VAL A 18 8.32 -6.29 16.73
N LEU A 19 7.23 -6.94 16.31
CA LEU A 19 6.75 -8.21 16.86
C LEU A 19 7.28 -9.40 16.06
N GLY A 20 7.55 -9.21 14.77
CA GLY A 20 8.03 -10.26 13.88
C GLY A 20 8.49 -9.71 12.54
N VAL A 21 9.38 -10.45 11.87
CA VAL A 21 9.82 -10.16 10.50
C VAL A 21 9.92 -11.47 9.74
N VAL A 22 9.29 -11.52 8.57
CA VAL A 22 9.30 -12.69 7.68
C VAL A 22 9.60 -12.23 6.27
N PHE A 23 10.53 -12.90 5.59
CA PHE A 23 10.77 -12.70 4.17
C PHE A 23 10.39 -13.96 3.40
N ASP A 24 9.39 -13.82 2.53
CA ASP A 24 8.99 -14.86 1.58
C ASP A 24 9.78 -14.68 0.28
N SER A 25 10.78 -15.54 0.09
CA SER A 25 11.62 -15.52 -1.12
C SER A 25 10.91 -16.04 -2.37
N THR A 26 9.76 -16.71 -2.24
CA THR A 26 8.98 -17.20 -3.37
C THR A 26 8.17 -16.05 -3.97
N ASN A 27 7.48 -15.31 -3.12
CA ASN A 27 6.66 -14.17 -3.51
C ASN A 27 7.45 -12.84 -3.53
N MET A 28 8.70 -12.85 -3.08
CA MET A 28 9.55 -11.67 -2.93
C MET A 28 8.84 -10.60 -2.08
N ALA A 29 8.38 -11.00 -0.90
CA ALA A 29 7.62 -10.15 0.02
C ALA A 29 8.28 -10.13 1.40
N LEU A 30 8.49 -8.92 1.95
CA LEU A 30 9.00 -8.70 3.30
C LEU A 30 7.85 -8.20 4.18
N THR A 31 7.45 -9.01 5.16
CA THR A 31 6.43 -8.67 6.15
C THR A 31 7.07 -8.33 7.48
N VAL A 32 6.66 -7.21 8.06
CA VAL A 32 7.06 -6.72 9.37
C VAL A 32 5.80 -6.55 10.21
N SER A 33 5.64 -7.40 11.22
CA SER A 33 4.58 -7.26 12.20
C SER A 33 4.98 -6.21 13.23
N VAL A 34 4.16 -5.17 13.36
CA VAL A 34 4.43 -4.00 14.21
C VAL A 34 3.29 -3.78 15.20
N GLY A 35 3.63 -3.31 16.39
CA GLY A 35 2.69 -2.94 17.45
C GLY A 35 3.01 -1.58 18.03
N GLY A 36 1.99 -0.77 18.31
CA GLY A 36 2.15 0.53 18.97
C GLY A 36 0.86 0.98 19.66
N PRO A 37 0.92 2.04 20.49
CA PRO A 37 -0.27 2.58 21.15
C PRO A 37 -1.30 3.08 20.14
N ASP A 38 -2.53 2.57 20.22
CA ASP A 38 -3.59 2.85 19.25
C ASP A 38 -3.77 4.36 19.00
N GLY A 39 -3.90 4.73 17.72
CA GLY A 39 -4.21 6.10 17.29
C GLY A 39 -3.02 7.06 17.26
N SER A 40 -1.84 6.65 17.73
CA SER A 40 -0.60 7.43 17.55
C SER A 40 0.01 7.23 16.16
N LYS A 41 1.04 7.99 15.81
CA LYS A 41 1.62 7.99 14.45
C LYS A 41 2.76 6.97 14.33
N GLY A 42 2.58 5.99 13.46
CA GLY A 42 3.58 5.01 13.05
C GLY A 42 4.36 5.44 11.82
N ILE A 43 5.65 5.14 11.84
CA ILE A 43 6.61 5.41 10.78
C ILE A 43 7.47 4.17 10.59
N ALA A 44 7.63 3.72 9.35
CA ALA A 44 8.61 2.70 9.01
C ALA A 44 9.43 3.11 7.78
N ASN A 45 10.73 2.84 7.89
CA ASN A 45 11.74 3.01 6.87
C ASN A 45 12.35 1.64 6.57
N ILE A 46 12.12 1.14 5.36
CA ILE A 46 12.60 -0.16 4.90
C ILE A 46 13.67 0.08 3.84
N THR A 47 14.87 -0.43 4.07
CA THR A 47 15.99 -0.36 3.12
C THR A 47 16.25 -1.73 2.53
N ILE A 48 16.17 -1.84 1.21
CA ILE A 48 16.25 -3.10 0.47
C ILE A 48 17.26 -2.97 -0.65
N PRO A 49 18.14 -3.94 -0.86
CA PRO A 49 19.03 -3.97 -2.03
C PRO A 49 18.25 -3.93 -3.35
N MET A 50 18.72 -3.11 -4.30
CA MET A 50 18.09 -2.96 -5.62
C MET A 50 18.07 -4.26 -6.44
N ASP A 51 19.00 -5.19 -6.16
CA ASP A 51 19.05 -6.49 -6.83
C ASP A 51 17.93 -7.46 -6.41
N MET A 52 17.22 -7.14 -5.31
CA MET A 52 16.04 -7.88 -4.86
C MET A 52 14.73 -7.30 -5.44
N ILE A 53 14.80 -6.12 -6.08
CA ILE A 53 13.64 -5.38 -6.58
C ILE A 53 13.66 -5.42 -8.11
N SER A 54 12.55 -5.82 -8.73
CA SER A 54 12.47 -5.88 -10.19
C SER A 54 12.52 -4.49 -10.84
N SER A 55 11.82 -3.52 -10.25
CA SER A 55 11.88 -2.10 -10.56
C SER A 55 11.26 -1.31 -9.41
N LEU A 56 11.63 -0.03 -9.23
CA LEU A 56 11.02 0.82 -8.19
C LEU A 56 9.51 0.96 -8.38
N SER A 57 9.04 1.02 -9.64
CA SER A 57 7.62 1.10 -9.98
C SER A 57 6.83 -0.16 -9.68
N ALA A 58 7.50 -1.31 -9.54
CA ALA A 58 6.88 -2.58 -9.25
C ALA A 58 6.66 -2.82 -7.74
N VAL A 59 7.29 -2.00 -6.89
CA VAL A 59 7.15 -2.11 -5.43
C VAL A 59 5.74 -1.72 -5.01
N LYS A 60 5.13 -2.54 -4.15
CA LYS A 60 3.85 -2.24 -3.50
C LYS A 60 4.01 -2.40 -2.00
N VAL A 61 3.33 -1.56 -1.23
CA VAL A 61 3.30 -1.66 0.24
C VAL A 61 1.87 -1.82 0.67
N THR A 62 1.63 -2.79 1.55
CA THR A 62 0.31 -3.06 2.13
C THR A 62 0.40 -3.06 3.65
N LEU A 63 -0.63 -2.53 4.31
CA LEU A 63 -0.87 -2.65 5.74
C LEU A 63 -2.09 -3.57 5.91
N ASP A 64 -1.93 -4.70 6.61
CA ASP A 64 -2.99 -5.72 6.77
C ASP A 64 -3.63 -6.15 5.43
N ASN A 65 -2.76 -6.38 4.43
CA ASN A 65 -3.14 -6.70 3.05
C ASN A 65 -3.90 -5.60 2.29
N GLN A 66 -4.05 -4.41 2.84
CA GLN A 66 -4.63 -3.24 2.14
C GLN A 66 -3.52 -2.33 1.63
N PRO A 67 -3.58 -1.85 0.37
CA PRO A 67 -2.61 -0.89 -0.15
C PRO A 67 -2.53 0.37 0.73
N ILE A 68 -1.31 0.87 0.95
CA ILE A 68 -1.07 2.10 1.69
C ILE A 68 -0.15 3.03 0.90
N ASN A 69 -0.30 4.33 1.12
CA ASN A 69 0.59 5.33 0.53
C ASN A 69 2.00 5.20 1.12
N PHE A 70 3.00 5.22 0.25
CA PHE A 70 4.41 5.17 0.61
C PHE A 70 5.23 6.06 -0.33
N GLN A 71 6.43 6.40 0.10
CA GLN A 71 7.44 7.04 -0.72
C GLN A 71 8.56 6.04 -0.95
N ILE A 72 9.09 6.01 -2.17
CA ILE A 72 10.24 5.18 -2.51
C ILE A 72 11.29 6.02 -3.23
N SER A 73 12.54 5.83 -2.84
CA SER A 73 13.69 6.45 -3.49
C SER A 73 14.84 5.46 -3.58
N GLN A 74 15.70 5.62 -4.59
CA GLN A 74 16.93 4.85 -4.70
C GLN A 74 18.09 5.68 -4.15
N ILE A 75 18.88 5.08 -3.26
CA ILE A 75 20.11 5.65 -2.72
C ILE A 75 21.24 4.65 -3.00
N GLY A 76 22.04 4.95 -4.02
CA GLY A 76 23.11 4.06 -4.47
C GLY A 76 22.56 2.70 -4.94
N ARG A 77 22.91 1.63 -4.21
CA ARG A 77 22.50 0.25 -4.51
C ARG A 77 21.29 -0.23 -3.69
N TYR A 78 20.65 0.68 -2.95
CA TYR A 78 19.52 0.36 -2.09
C TYR A 78 18.29 1.19 -2.49
N ALA A 79 17.12 0.61 -2.38
CA ALA A 79 15.85 1.33 -2.30
C ALA A 79 15.52 1.62 -0.84
N GLN A 80 15.03 2.84 -0.58
CA GLN A 80 14.45 3.23 0.69
C GLN A 80 12.96 3.47 0.51
N ILE A 81 12.17 2.73 1.28
CA ILE A 81 10.71 2.81 1.33
C ILE A 81 10.33 3.47 2.66
N TYR A 82 9.69 4.62 2.59
CA TYR A 82 9.16 5.34 3.73
C TYR A 82 7.64 5.24 3.74
N VAL A 83 7.09 4.79 4.86
CA VAL A 83 5.63 4.65 5.06
C VAL A 83 5.22 5.25 6.40
N GLN A 84 4.05 5.87 6.39
CA GLN A 84 3.39 6.40 7.57
C GLN A 84 2.04 5.71 7.74
N TYR A 85 1.70 5.33 8.96
CA TYR A 85 0.47 4.62 9.30
C TYR A 85 0.00 5.03 10.70
N HIS A 86 -1.20 4.62 11.09
CA HIS A 86 -1.66 4.77 12.47
C HIS A 86 -1.20 3.57 13.29
N HIS A 87 -0.63 3.80 14.47
CA HIS A 87 -0.26 2.73 15.38
C HIS A 87 -1.50 1.94 15.79
N SER A 88 -1.34 0.62 15.70
CA SER A 88 -2.12 -0.44 16.32
C SER A 88 -1.28 -1.71 16.16
N PHE A 89 -1.90 -2.88 16.06
CA PHE A 89 -1.25 -4.13 15.64
C PHE A 89 -1.46 -4.34 14.15
N HIS A 90 -0.37 -4.31 13.37
CA HIS A 90 -0.44 -4.38 11.92
C HIS A 90 0.65 -5.26 11.31
N ASP A 91 0.34 -5.84 10.16
CA ASP A 91 1.30 -6.48 9.27
C ASP A 91 1.64 -5.55 8.10
N LEU A 92 2.83 -4.96 8.16
CA LEU A 92 3.35 -4.12 7.09
C LEU A 92 4.13 -4.99 6.09
N THR A 93 3.62 -5.14 4.88
CA THR A 93 4.24 -5.97 3.85
C THR A 93 4.73 -5.14 2.67
N ALA A 94 6.03 -5.26 2.34
CA ALA A 94 6.64 -4.70 1.14
C ALA A 94 6.82 -5.81 0.08
N HIS A 95 6.11 -5.68 -1.03
CA HIS A 95 6.17 -6.58 -2.17
C HIS A 95 7.19 -6.05 -3.18
N LEU A 96 8.23 -6.84 -3.47
CA LEU A 96 9.41 -6.41 -4.25
C LEU A 96 9.35 -6.78 -5.73
N LYS A 97 8.41 -7.67 -6.07
CA LYS A 97 8.12 -8.08 -7.44
C LYS A 97 6.66 -7.75 -7.76
N GLY A 98 6.46 -6.85 -8.71
CA GLY A 98 5.13 -6.48 -9.16
C GLY A 98 4.60 -7.44 -10.23
N GLY A 99 3.35 -7.88 -10.09
CA GLY A 99 2.52 -8.24 -11.25
C GLY A 99 2.19 -6.97 -12.03
N GLY A 100 2.46 -6.97 -13.34
CA GLY A 100 2.29 -5.81 -14.21
C GLY A 100 0.90 -5.17 -14.06
N GLY A 101 0.88 -3.86 -13.80
CA GLY A 101 -0.34 -3.08 -13.61
C GLY A 101 -0.26 -2.18 -12.39
N GLY A 102 0.51 -1.10 -12.49
CA GLY A 102 0.60 -0.07 -11.45
C GLY A 102 1.73 0.91 -11.77
N ILE A 103 1.35 2.14 -12.12
CA ILE A 103 2.29 3.26 -12.17
C ILE A 103 2.61 3.67 -10.72
N GLY A 104 3.89 3.79 -10.41
CA GLY A 104 4.37 4.06 -9.06
C GLY A 104 3.63 5.22 -8.38
N GLY A 105 3.21 4.99 -7.14
CA GLY A 105 2.68 6.02 -6.26
C GLY A 105 1.22 6.44 -6.48
N VAL A 106 0.48 5.84 -7.43
CA VAL A 106 -0.95 6.11 -7.60
C VAL A 106 -1.70 4.78 -7.75
N ASP A 107 -2.52 4.45 -6.75
CA ASP A 107 -3.45 3.33 -6.82
C ASP A 107 -4.58 3.64 -7.82
N LEU A 108 -4.33 3.40 -9.11
CA LEU A 108 -5.36 3.47 -10.13
C LEU A 108 -6.42 2.37 -9.95
N THR A 109 -6.12 1.27 -9.25
CA THR A 109 -7.10 0.22 -8.94
C THR A 109 -8.15 0.69 -7.94
N GLY A 110 -7.80 1.58 -7.00
CA GLY A 110 -8.75 2.31 -6.17
C GLY A 110 -9.66 3.24 -6.99
N ILE A 111 -9.11 3.97 -7.97
CA ILE A 111 -9.90 4.85 -8.85
C ILE A 111 -10.82 4.05 -9.79
N LEU A 112 -10.37 2.89 -10.28
CA LEU A 112 -11.17 1.97 -11.10
C LEU A 112 -12.10 1.07 -10.27
N GLY A 113 -11.99 1.07 -8.94
CA GLY A 113 -12.87 0.33 -8.03
C GLY A 113 -14.20 1.05 -7.74
N TYR A 114 -14.35 2.31 -8.17
CA TYR A 114 -15.53 3.14 -7.90
C TYR A 114 -16.41 3.41 -9.13
N TRP A 115 -16.27 2.64 -10.23
CA TRP A 115 -17.16 2.79 -11.40
C TRP A 115 -18.65 2.62 -11.05
N TRP A 116 -18.96 1.77 -10.07
CA TRP A 116 -20.31 1.59 -9.53
C TRP A 116 -20.84 2.81 -8.75
N LEU A 117 -19.97 3.63 -8.14
CA LEU A 117 -20.37 4.88 -7.48
C LEU A 117 -20.67 5.99 -8.50
N ILE A 118 -19.91 6.06 -9.59
CA ILE A 118 -20.18 7.03 -10.68
C ILE A 118 -21.50 6.69 -11.40
N LEU A 119 -21.76 5.40 -11.65
CA LEU A 119 -23.03 4.96 -12.24
C LEU A 119 -24.23 5.22 -11.32
N SER A 120 -24.11 5.04 -10.00
CA SER A 120 -25.21 5.28 -9.07
C SER A 120 -25.62 6.75 -8.96
N VAL A 121 -24.66 7.69 -8.98
CA VAL A 121 -24.98 9.13 -8.99
C VAL A 121 -25.71 9.53 -10.27
N ALA A 122 -25.29 9.02 -11.43
CA ALA A 122 -25.95 9.30 -12.71
C ALA A 122 -27.39 8.75 -12.76
N ILE A 123 -27.62 7.54 -12.24
CA ILE A 123 -28.95 6.93 -12.17
C ILE A 123 -29.88 7.73 -11.24
N VAL A 124 -29.42 8.15 -10.06
CA VAL A 124 -30.23 8.93 -9.11
C VAL A 124 -30.64 10.27 -9.72
N ALA A 125 -29.74 10.98 -10.40
CA ALA A 125 -30.05 12.25 -11.06
C ALA A 125 -31.17 12.08 -12.11
N VAL A 126 -31.09 11.05 -12.95
CA VAL A 126 -32.11 10.76 -13.98
C VAL A 126 -33.44 10.38 -13.34
N ALA A 127 -33.45 9.56 -12.29
CA ALA A 127 -34.68 9.20 -11.56
C ALA A 127 -35.35 10.43 -10.93
N SER A 128 -34.58 11.35 -10.34
CA SER A 128 -35.13 12.59 -9.78
C SER A 128 -35.73 13.51 -10.85
N ILE A 129 -35.16 13.58 -12.06
CA ILE A 129 -35.72 14.37 -13.16
C ILE A 129 -37.03 13.74 -13.65
N ILE A 130 -37.10 12.41 -13.80
CA ILE A 130 -38.32 11.70 -14.21
C ILE A 130 -39.42 11.87 -13.15
N ALA A 131 -39.09 11.71 -11.87
CA ALA A 131 -40.04 11.93 -10.77
C ALA A 131 -40.58 13.37 -10.77
N LEU A 132 -39.73 14.37 -10.99
CA LEU A 132 -40.15 15.78 -11.11
C LEU A 132 -41.07 16.02 -12.33
N ILE A 133 -40.80 15.37 -13.46
CA ILE A 133 -41.65 15.49 -14.66
C ILE A 133 -43.02 14.83 -14.44
N ILE A 134 -43.08 13.68 -13.76
CA ILE A 134 -44.33 12.99 -13.44
C ILE A 134 -45.16 13.79 -12.43
N VAL A 135 -44.55 14.29 -11.35
CA VAL A 135 -45.25 15.14 -10.36
C VAL A 135 -45.76 16.45 -10.96
N LYS A 136 -45.06 17.02 -11.94
CA LYS A 136 -45.51 18.25 -12.62
C LYS A 136 -46.60 18.01 -13.68
N ARG A 137 -46.86 16.75 -14.05
CA ARG A 137 -47.82 16.35 -15.10
C ARG A 137 -49.07 15.62 -14.59
N GLY A 138 -49.15 15.30 -13.30
CA GLY A 138 -50.37 14.85 -12.62
C GLY A 138 -51.06 16.00 -11.93
#